data_AF-A0A4Y2DNQ8-F1
#
_entry.id   AF-A0A4Y2DNQ8-F1
#
_cell.length_a   1.000
_cell.length_b   1.000
_cell.length_c   1.000
_cell.angle_alpha   90.00
_cell.angle_beta   90.00
_cell.angle_gamma   90.00
#
_symmetry.space_group_name_H-M   'P 1'
#
loop_
_entity.id
_entity.type
_entity.pdbx_description
1 polymer ?
#
loop_
_entity_poly.entity_id
_entity_poly.type
_entity_poly.pdbx_seq_one_letter_code
_entity_poly.pdbx_strand_id
1 'polypeptide(L)'
;MYISIRSCAVVHKIEFWPPRFVKYPTVRRPTTENLVAFKRAKAFARKVRRRSEREYWIICVSLITPNTPSKYLWKKVKAANRLYQEFTIPILKTDAAIYSSPRDIAYVLGETFSNVSSSACYNPTFLAIKTCAERQSINFKTRQILPYNSPFEMFELEKAL
;
A
#
# COMPACT_ATOMS: atom_id res chain seq x y z
N MET A 1 -20.86 -2.71 -8.28
CA MET A 1 -19.91 -1.60 -8.51
C MET A 1 -19.68 -0.92 -7.17
N TYR A 2 -18.55 -1.19 -6.53
CA TYR A 2 -18.20 -0.58 -5.25
C TYR A 2 -17.88 0.91 -5.49
N ILE A 3 -18.70 1.81 -4.96
CA ILE A 3 -18.26 3.21 -4.81
C ILE A 3 -17.37 3.22 -3.57
N SER A 4 -16.12 2.82 -3.78
CA SER A 4 -15.08 2.87 -2.75
C SER A 4 -14.75 4.34 -2.49
N ILE A 5 -15.45 4.97 -1.55
CA ILE A 5 -15.06 6.28 -1.00
C ILE A 5 -13.93 6.02 0.01
N ARG A 6 -12.78 5.56 -0.49
CA ARG A 6 -11.61 5.21 0.33
C ARG A 6 -10.55 6.31 0.37
N SER A 7 -10.94 7.56 0.13
CA SER A 7 -10.00 8.69 0.05
C SER A 7 -10.15 9.72 1.18
N CYS A 8 -10.81 9.38 2.29
CA CYS A 8 -10.88 10.27 3.46
C CYS A 8 -10.45 9.63 4.79
N ALA A 9 -10.13 8.33 4.80
CA ALA A 9 -10.10 7.57 6.06
C ALA A 9 -8.73 7.52 6.78
N VAL A 10 -7.67 8.16 6.29
CA VAL A 10 -6.31 7.87 6.83
C VAL A 10 -5.70 8.98 7.69
N VAL A 11 -6.19 10.22 7.67
CA VAL A 11 -5.38 11.32 8.26
C VAL A 11 -5.77 11.75 9.67
N HIS A 12 -6.96 11.39 10.18
CA HIS A 12 -7.30 11.70 11.56
C HIS A 12 -8.13 10.55 12.15
N LYS A 13 -7.68 10.00 13.28
CA LYS A 13 -8.46 9.15 14.21
C LYS A 13 -9.67 9.93 14.74
N ILE A 14 -10.60 10.24 13.86
CA ILE A 14 -11.95 10.69 14.18
C ILE A 14 -12.81 9.64 13.52
N GLU A 15 -13.22 8.65 14.30
CA GLU A 15 -14.27 7.70 13.92
C GLU A 15 -15.59 8.47 13.79
N PHE A 16 -15.76 9.21 12.70
CA PHE A 16 -17.07 9.68 12.27
C PHE A 16 -17.61 8.70 11.22
N TRP A 17 -17.74 7.45 11.64
CA TRP A 17 -18.60 6.48 10.97
C TRP A 17 -19.88 6.41 11.81
N PRO A 18 -21.05 6.88 11.32
CA PRO A 18 -22.28 6.59 12.01
C PRO A 18 -22.45 5.06 12.12
N PRO A 19 -22.94 4.53 13.25
CA PRO A 19 -23.18 3.11 13.39
C PRO A 19 -24.24 2.71 12.36
N ARG A 20 -23.85 1.81 11.44
CA ARG A 20 -24.61 1.28 10.30
C ARG A 20 -24.46 2.06 9.00
N PHE A 21 -23.44 1.71 8.24
CA PHE A 21 -23.60 1.67 6.78
C PHE A 21 -24.60 0.55 6.48
N VAL A 22 -25.87 0.91 6.44
CA VAL A 22 -26.89 0.06 5.83
C VAL A 22 -26.46 -0.11 4.38
N LYS A 23 -25.95 -1.31 4.06
CA LYS A 23 -25.78 -1.73 2.67
C LYS A 23 -27.18 -1.65 2.07
N TYR A 24 -27.47 -0.61 1.30
CA TYR A 24 -28.70 -0.60 0.54
C TYR A 24 -28.57 -1.70 -0.51
N PRO A 25 -29.39 -2.77 -0.46
CA PRO A 25 -29.39 -3.75 -1.53
C PRO A 25 -29.94 -3.03 -2.75
N THR A 26 -29.05 -2.50 -3.60
CA THR A 26 -29.43 -2.10 -4.95
C THR A 26 -29.71 -3.39 -5.70
N VAL A 27 -30.94 -3.89 -5.60
CA VAL A 27 -31.47 -4.92 -6.47
C VAL A 27 -31.19 -4.43 -7.89
N ARG A 28 -30.42 -5.18 -8.68
CA ARG A 28 -29.96 -4.79 -10.03
C ARG A 28 -31.08 -4.89 -11.07
N ARG A 29 -32.32 -4.53 -10.70
CA ARG A 29 -33.45 -4.49 -11.62
C ARG A 29 -33.80 -3.03 -11.91
N PRO A 30 -33.94 -2.63 -13.18
CA PRO A 30 -34.27 -1.27 -13.54
C PRO A 30 -35.75 -1.00 -13.26
N THR A 31 -36.08 -0.66 -12.01
CA THR A 31 -37.41 -0.19 -11.59
C THR A 31 -37.35 1.27 -11.20
N THR A 32 -38.47 1.99 -11.34
CA THR A 32 -38.58 3.41 -10.94
C THR A 32 -38.25 3.63 -9.47
N GLU A 33 -38.69 2.71 -8.60
CA GLU A 33 -38.38 2.74 -7.16
C GLU A 33 -36.88 2.62 -6.89
N ASN A 34 -36.18 1.70 -7.58
CA ASN A 34 -34.73 1.54 -7.45
C ASN A 34 -33.98 2.79 -7.92
N LEU A 35 -34.46 3.46 -8.97
CA LEU A 35 -33.89 4.72 -9.44
C LEU A 35 -34.07 5.85 -8.41
N VAL A 36 -35.24 5.95 -7.78
CA VAL A 36 -35.52 6.92 -6.71
C VAL A 36 -34.64 6.65 -5.49
N ALA A 37 -34.54 5.40 -5.05
CA ALA A 37 -33.68 4.99 -3.94
C ALA A 37 -32.21 5.31 -4.21
N PHE A 38 -31.71 5.00 -5.42
CA PHE A 38 -30.36 5.35 -5.84
C PHE A 38 -30.11 6.87 -5.84
N LYS A 39 -31.05 7.67 -6.39
CA LYS A 39 -30.93 9.13 -6.38
C LYS A 39 -30.89 9.70 -4.96
N ARG A 40 -31.73 9.19 -4.05
CA ARG A 40 -31.72 9.55 -2.62
C ARG A 40 -30.39 9.19 -1.96
N ALA A 41 -29.91 7.97 -2.16
CA ALA A 41 -28.61 7.53 -1.63
C ALA A 41 -27.46 8.36 -2.18
N LYS A 42 -27.46 8.68 -3.49
CA LYS A 42 -26.46 9.54 -4.13
C LYS A 42 -26.49 10.97 -3.58
N ALA A 43 -27.67 11.54 -3.37
CA ALA A 43 -27.82 12.86 -2.77
C ALA A 43 -27.33 12.88 -1.31
N PHE A 44 -27.68 11.85 -0.52
CA PHE A 44 -27.21 11.68 0.84
C PHE A 44 -25.68 11.54 0.91
N ALA A 45 -25.09 10.67 0.09
CA ALA A 45 -23.64 10.50 0.02
C ALA A 45 -22.93 11.82 -0.34
N ARG A 46 -23.47 12.60 -1.29
CA ARG A 46 -22.96 13.95 -1.62
C ARG A 46 -23.05 14.90 -0.43
N LYS A 47 -24.15 14.89 0.32
CA LYS A 47 -24.35 15.71 1.52
C LYS A 47 -23.33 15.38 2.60
N VAL A 48 -23.17 14.09 2.92
CA VAL A 48 -22.19 13.62 3.91
C VAL A 48 -20.78 14.05 3.50
N ARG A 49 -20.38 13.78 2.26
CA ARG A 49 -19.05 14.16 1.76
C ARG A 49 -18.79 15.66 1.89
N ARG A 50 -19.73 16.51 1.45
CA ARG A 50 -19.59 17.98 1.56
C ARG A 50 -19.51 18.45 3.01
N ARG A 51 -20.28 17.83 3.92
CA ARG A 51 -20.25 18.14 5.36
C ARG A 51 -18.87 17.81 5.95
N SER A 52 -18.37 16.61 5.69
CA SER A 52 -17.06 16.17 6.16
C SER A 52 -15.92 17.03 5.59
N GLU A 53 -15.98 17.37 4.29
CA GLU A 53 -15.01 18.31 3.65
C GLU A 53 -15.00 19.67 4.37
N ARG A 54 -16.19 20.23 4.66
CA ARG A 54 -16.33 21.51 5.38
C ARG A 54 -15.79 21.43 6.81
N GLU A 55 -16.20 20.43 7.58
CA GLU A 55 -15.78 20.27 8.98
C GLU A 55 -14.27 20.07 9.10
N TYR A 56 -13.69 19.24 8.22
CA TYR A 56 -12.25 19.07 8.11
C TYR A 56 -11.54 20.40 7.82
N TRP A 57 -12.07 21.20 6.89
CA TRP A 57 -11.45 22.46 6.52
C TRP A 57 -11.52 23.49 7.66
N ILE A 58 -12.64 23.56 8.38
CA ILE A 58 -12.78 24.39 9.59
C ILE A 58 -11.72 24.02 10.63
N ILE A 59 -11.58 22.73 10.94
CA ILE A 59 -10.59 22.23 11.89
C ILE A 59 -9.17 22.53 11.40
N CYS A 60 -8.88 22.26 10.12
CA CYS A 60 -7.56 22.48 9.54
C CYS A 60 -7.12 23.94 9.66
N VAL A 61 -8.01 24.89 9.35
CA VAL A 61 -7.73 26.33 9.46
C VAL A 61 -7.57 26.75 10.92
N SER A 62 -8.40 26.23 11.84
CA SER A 62 -8.29 26.56 13.27
C SER A 62 -6.99 26.08 13.92
N LEU A 63 -6.33 25.07 13.35
CA LEU A 63 -5.07 24.52 13.86
C LEU A 63 -3.83 25.25 13.32
N ILE A 64 -4.00 26.22 12.41
CA ILE A 64 -2.88 26.99 11.86
C ILE A 64 -2.40 27.98 12.92
N THR A 65 -1.17 27.78 13.37
CA THR A 65 -0.43 28.70 14.24
C THR A 65 0.75 29.33 13.51
N PRO A 66 1.34 30.44 14.00
CA PRO A 66 2.51 31.07 13.35
C PRO A 66 3.72 30.14 13.19
N ASN A 67 3.85 29.13 14.04
CA ASN A 67 4.93 28.13 13.99
C ASN A 67 4.62 26.95 13.06
N THR A 68 3.51 26.98 12.33
CA THR A 68 3.14 25.90 11.43
C THR A 68 4.09 25.88 10.22
N PRO A 69 4.80 24.77 9.95
CA PRO A 69 5.76 24.75 8.86
C PRO A 69 5.06 24.84 7.50
N SER A 70 5.60 25.65 6.59
CA SER A 70 5.06 25.86 5.23
C SER A 70 4.82 24.54 4.47
N LYS A 71 5.72 23.56 4.62
CA LYS A 71 5.57 22.21 4.03
C LYS A 71 4.27 21.51 4.45
N TYR A 72 3.86 21.65 5.71
CA TYR A 72 2.62 21.06 6.22
C TYR A 72 1.39 21.76 5.64
N LEU A 73 1.40 23.10 5.59
CA LEU A 73 0.33 23.89 4.98
C LEU A 73 0.15 23.54 3.51
N TRP A 74 1.24 23.47 2.75
CA TRP A 74 1.19 23.14 1.33
C TRP A 74 0.69 21.71 1.08
N LYS A 75 1.02 20.75 1.96
CA LYS A 75 0.43 19.40 1.94
C LYS A 75 -1.10 19.47 2.14
N LYS A 76 -1.60 20.24 3.10
CA LYS A 76 -3.04 20.40 3.36
C LYS A 76 -3.77 21.10 2.20
N VAL A 77 -3.18 22.14 1.62
CA VAL A 77 -3.72 22.84 0.43
C VAL A 77 -3.81 21.90 -0.78
N LYS A 78 -2.76 21.11 -1.04
CA LYS A 78 -2.79 20.11 -2.10
C LYS A 78 -3.85 19.03 -1.84
N ALA A 79 -4.04 18.61 -0.58
CA ALA A 79 -5.07 17.65 -0.20
C ALA A 79 -6.49 18.18 -0.40
N ALA A 80 -6.75 19.44 -0.04
CA ALA A 80 -8.02 20.10 -0.32
C ALA A 80 -8.32 20.19 -1.83
N ASN A 81 -7.29 20.47 -2.64
CA ASN A 81 -7.38 20.50 -4.10
C ASN A 81 -7.38 19.11 -4.76
N ARG A 82 -7.35 18.02 -3.97
CA ARG A 82 -7.23 16.63 -4.47
C ARG A 82 -6.00 16.37 -5.33
N LEU A 83 -5.01 17.26 -5.27
CA LEU A 83 -3.71 17.14 -5.93
C LEU A 83 -2.71 16.38 -5.06
N TYR A 84 -3.07 16.11 -3.81
CA TYR A 84 -2.28 15.32 -2.90
C TYR A 84 -2.78 13.88 -2.89
N GLN A 85 -1.94 12.98 -3.35
CA GLN A 85 -2.11 11.55 -3.14
C GLN A 85 -1.20 11.18 -1.96
N GLU A 86 -1.79 10.78 -0.84
CA GLU A 86 -0.98 10.07 0.16
C GLU A 86 -0.52 8.76 -0.47
N PHE A 87 0.79 8.54 -0.44
CA PHE A 87 1.36 7.24 -0.74
C PHE A 87 0.78 6.27 0.29
N THR A 88 -0.29 5.59 -0.09
CA THR A 88 -0.83 4.50 0.70
C THR A 88 0.13 3.36 0.48
N ILE A 89 0.77 2.93 1.55
CA ILE A 89 1.68 1.79 1.53
C ILE A 89 0.91 0.62 0.90
N PRO A 90 1.48 -0.06 -0.11
CA PRO A 90 0.77 -1.09 -0.85
C PRO A 90 0.25 -2.14 0.14
N ILE A 91 -1.04 -2.42 0.03
CA ILE A 91 -1.70 -3.45 0.81
C ILE A 91 -1.28 -4.79 0.19
N LEU A 92 -0.51 -5.59 0.92
CA LEU A 92 -0.18 -6.95 0.49
C LEU A 92 -1.39 -7.84 0.75
N LYS A 93 -1.88 -8.50 -0.30
CA LYS A 93 -2.96 -9.47 -0.18
C LYS A 93 -2.40 -10.86 -0.48
N THR A 94 -2.53 -11.76 0.47
CA THR A 94 -2.34 -13.20 0.29
C THR A 94 -3.70 -13.90 0.30
N ASP A 95 -3.73 -15.20 -0.01
CA ASP A 95 -4.97 -15.99 0.04
C ASP A 95 -5.57 -16.06 1.45
N ALA A 96 -4.72 -15.93 2.48
CA ALA A 96 -5.14 -15.95 3.88
C ALA A 96 -5.53 -14.58 4.43
N ALA A 97 -4.84 -13.50 4.05
CA ALA A 97 -4.97 -12.22 4.74
C ALA A 97 -4.60 -10.98 3.91
N ILE A 98 -4.94 -9.81 4.47
CA ILE A 98 -4.64 -8.49 3.92
C ILE A 98 -3.77 -7.74 4.93
N TYR A 99 -2.56 -7.36 4.53
CA TYR A 99 -1.58 -6.66 5.37
C TYR A 99 -1.42 -5.21 4.93
N SER A 100 -1.51 -4.29 5.88
CA SER A 100 -1.34 -2.84 5.65
C SER A 100 -0.20 -2.22 6.45
N SER A 101 0.33 -2.94 7.44
CA SER A 101 1.48 -2.51 8.25
C SER A 101 2.79 -2.82 7.50
N PRO A 102 3.73 -1.86 7.37
CA PRO A 102 5.03 -2.11 6.74
C PRO A 102 5.82 -3.25 7.37
N ARG A 103 5.73 -3.40 8.70
CA ARG A 103 6.39 -4.47 9.43
C ARG A 103 5.84 -5.84 9.01
N ASP A 104 4.52 -5.96 8.98
CA ASP A 104 3.87 -7.24 8.68
C ASP A 104 4.07 -7.60 7.21
N ILE A 105 4.02 -6.60 6.31
CA ILE A 105 4.37 -6.79 4.89
C ILE A 105 5.81 -7.28 4.75
N ALA A 106 6.77 -6.65 5.43
CA ALA A 106 8.17 -7.07 5.39
C ALA A 106 8.36 -8.49 5.94
N TYR A 107 7.64 -8.85 7.01
CA TYR A 107 7.68 -10.20 7.57
C TYR A 107 7.17 -11.24 6.57
N VAL A 108 6.01 -11.02 5.97
CA VAL A 108 5.43 -11.95 4.97
C VAL A 108 6.34 -12.08 3.74
N LEU A 109 6.91 -10.98 3.26
CA LEU A 109 7.89 -11.03 2.16
C LEU A 109 9.15 -11.82 2.57
N GLY A 110 9.69 -11.59 3.77
CA GLY A 110 10.84 -12.33 4.27
C GLY A 110 10.57 -13.82 4.42
N GLU A 111 9.42 -14.19 4.99
CA GLU A 111 9.01 -15.59 5.15
C GLU A 111 8.82 -16.27 3.79
N THR A 112 8.12 -15.62 2.85
CA THR A 112 7.91 -16.18 1.51
C THR A 112 9.23 -16.37 0.76
N PHE A 113 10.14 -15.40 0.80
CA PHE A 113 11.47 -15.55 0.19
C PHE A 113 12.31 -16.62 0.86
N SER A 114 12.28 -16.72 2.19
CA SER A 114 12.96 -17.78 2.94
C SER A 114 12.45 -19.17 2.54
N ASN A 115 11.13 -19.32 2.39
CA ASN A 115 10.51 -20.57 2.00
C ASN A 115 10.88 -20.96 0.56
N VAL A 116 10.73 -20.03 -0.39
CA VAL A 116 11.09 -20.28 -1.81
C VAL A 116 12.59 -20.53 -1.98
N SER A 117 13.43 -19.91 -1.15
CA SER A 117 14.88 -20.09 -1.16
C SER A 117 15.35 -21.28 -0.31
N SER A 118 14.43 -22.06 0.25
CA SER A 118 14.78 -23.23 1.04
C SER A 118 15.33 -24.33 0.14
N SER A 119 16.27 -25.12 0.67
CA SER A 119 16.82 -26.28 -0.05
C SER A 119 15.75 -27.29 -0.49
N ALA A 120 14.59 -27.30 0.18
CA ALA A 120 13.46 -28.16 -0.15
C ALA A 120 12.75 -27.74 -1.45
N CYS A 121 12.88 -26.48 -1.88
CA CYS A 121 12.27 -25.95 -3.10
C CYS A 121 13.19 -26.03 -4.33
N TYR A 122 14.44 -26.46 -4.16
CA TYR A 122 15.41 -26.57 -5.24
C TYR A 122 15.40 -27.95 -5.89
N ASN A 123 15.71 -27.99 -7.19
CA ASN A 123 15.95 -29.27 -7.86
C ASN A 123 17.25 -29.92 -7.32
N PRO A 124 17.36 -31.27 -7.33
CA PRO A 124 18.51 -31.97 -6.78
C PRO A 124 19.86 -31.59 -7.43
N THR A 125 19.86 -31.33 -8.74
CA THR A 125 21.05 -30.93 -9.51
C THR A 125 21.60 -29.58 -9.04
N PHE A 126 20.73 -28.59 -8.86
CA PHE A 126 21.09 -27.28 -8.34
C PHE A 126 21.52 -27.36 -6.88
N LEU A 127 20.84 -28.19 -6.07
CA LEU A 127 21.19 -28.37 -4.67
C LEU A 127 22.61 -28.93 -4.50
N ALA A 128 23.02 -29.86 -5.37
CA ALA A 128 24.39 -30.39 -5.39
C ALA A 128 25.43 -29.29 -5.69
N ILE A 129 25.15 -28.45 -6.70
CA ILE A 129 26.01 -27.30 -7.05
C ILE A 129 26.10 -26.30 -5.90
N LYS A 130 24.95 -25.89 -5.33
CA LYS A 130 24.86 -24.97 -4.19
C LYS A 130 25.65 -25.49 -3.00
N THR A 131 25.43 -26.75 -2.62
CA THR A 131 26.13 -27.37 -1.47
C THR A 131 27.64 -27.44 -1.69
N CYS A 132 28.08 -27.69 -2.93
CA CYS A 132 29.50 -27.67 -3.25
C CYS A 132 30.09 -26.25 -3.17
N ALA A 133 29.39 -25.26 -3.73
CA ALA A 133 29.83 -23.86 -3.74
C ALA A 133 29.87 -23.26 -2.32
N GLU A 134 28.86 -23.51 -1.49
CA GLU A 134 28.76 -22.96 -0.12
C GLU A 134 29.78 -23.56 0.86
N ARG A 135 30.40 -24.69 0.53
CA ARG A 135 31.54 -25.24 1.31
C ARG A 135 32.80 -24.40 1.18
N GLN A 136 32.92 -23.63 0.11
CA GLN A 136 34.09 -22.78 -0.10
C GLN A 136 33.96 -21.50 0.72
N SER A 137 34.75 -21.39 1.79
CA SER A 137 34.79 -20.16 2.61
C SER A 137 35.41 -19.02 1.81
N ILE A 138 34.69 -17.90 1.68
CA ILE A 138 35.20 -16.68 1.04
C ILE A 138 35.95 -15.85 2.09
N ASN A 139 37.21 -15.49 1.79
CA ASN A 139 38.00 -14.63 2.67
C ASN A 139 37.84 -13.16 2.25
N PHE A 140 36.99 -12.41 2.95
CA PHE A 140 36.78 -10.99 2.68
C PHE A 140 37.94 -10.07 3.11
N LYS A 141 38.98 -10.58 3.78
CA LYS A 141 40.14 -9.79 4.23
C LYS A 141 41.29 -9.77 3.23
N THR A 142 41.14 -10.41 2.07
CA THR A 142 42.20 -10.44 1.06
C THR A 142 42.36 -9.10 0.38
N ARG A 143 43.60 -8.69 0.09
CA ARG A 143 43.90 -7.53 -0.77
C ARG A 143 43.95 -7.88 -2.26
N GLN A 144 43.68 -9.14 -2.60
CA GLN A 144 43.63 -9.60 -3.98
C GLN A 144 42.32 -9.16 -4.64
N ILE A 145 42.40 -8.80 -5.92
CA ILE A 145 41.22 -8.55 -6.75
C ILE A 145 40.67 -9.93 -7.14
N LEU A 146 39.53 -10.28 -6.55
CA LEU A 146 38.88 -11.56 -6.79
C LEU A 146 37.74 -11.37 -7.81
N PRO A 147 37.40 -12.40 -8.61
CA PRO A 147 36.39 -12.28 -9.67
C PRO A 147 35.03 -11.75 -9.20
N TYR A 148 34.62 -12.06 -7.97
CA TYR A 148 33.35 -11.55 -7.43
C TYR A 148 33.34 -10.03 -7.15
N ASN A 149 34.50 -9.37 -7.23
CA ASN A 149 34.64 -7.92 -7.09
C ASN A 149 34.94 -7.22 -8.43
N SER A 150 34.93 -7.95 -9.56
CA SER A 150 35.12 -7.31 -10.87
C SER A 150 33.89 -6.48 -11.26
N PRO A 151 34.05 -5.46 -12.12
CA PRO A 151 32.91 -4.78 -12.72
C PRO A 151 31.98 -5.77 -13.40
N PHE A 152 30.68 -5.53 -13.27
CA PHE A 152 29.65 -6.36 -13.88
C PHE A 152 29.64 -6.17 -15.40
N GLU A 153 29.64 -7.27 -16.14
CA GLU A 153 29.68 -7.24 -17.61
C GLU A 153 28.28 -7.35 -18.24
N MET A 154 28.13 -6.85 -19.47
CA MET A 154 26.81 -6.82 -20.15
C MET A 154 26.21 -8.22 -20.34
N PHE A 155 27.03 -9.23 -20.64
CA PHE A 155 26.54 -10.60 -20.82
C PHE A 155 25.97 -11.19 -19.51
N GLU A 156 26.48 -10.76 -18.35
CA GLU A 156 25.96 -11.18 -17.05
C GLU A 156 24.59 -10.58 -16.80
N LEU A 157 24.37 -9.32 -17.23
CA LEU A 157 23.08 -8.66 -17.17
C LEU A 157 22.03 -9.41 -17.99
N GLU A 158 22.36 -9.72 -19.24
CA GLU A 158 21.47 -10.41 -20.16
C GLU A 158 21.06 -11.80 -19.67
N LYS A 159 21.93 -12.46 -18.88
CA LYS A 159 21.65 -13.78 -18.31
C LYS A 159 20.80 -13.73 -17.03
N ALA A 160 20.78 -12.59 -16.33
CA ALA A 160 20.08 -12.41 -15.06
C ALA A 160 18.64 -11.90 -15.22
N LEU A 161 18.35 -11.25 -16.35
CA LEU A 161 17.02 -10.73 -16.73
C LEU A 161 16.19 -11.80 -17.46
#